data_AF-A0A7Y5UMD9-F1
#
_entry.id   AF-A0A7Y5UMD9-F1
#
_cell.length_a   1.000
_cell.length_b   1.000
_cell.length_c   1.000
_cell.angle_alpha   90.00
_cell.angle_beta   90.00
_cell.angle_gamma   90.00
#
_symmetry.space_group_name_H-M   'P 1'
#
loop_
_entity.id
_entity.type
_entity.pdbx_description
1 polymer ?
#
loop_
_entity_poly.entity_id
_entity_poly.type
_entity_poly.pdbx_seq_one_letter_code
_entity_poly.pdbx_strand_id
1 'polypeptide(L)'
;MRLLAQVRRLADHCPVLMLQGTWSHEPPGTLSVFRMLGSRHRVFVADRIGQVALMGSGSSGDLSVTDASAADLWLASEGPRFTEVPPGARALFTCIPSINKAAVAASVGGAAAAEAQGEHMVRLLQGYAGIHGAARATGVPTLAVSHGTVFGCVTEHGVPMAGFDHEFTTSALFSTGAQATLLGHIHRHQAWAQGEGERRQCIAYAGSIGRFHHGEQGDKGFLLWEFGPDGVDCRLEPTPSRRTLDIVFEGRPDLDQLREAASAQELAGVSVRVRWTVADEDRHEVDRGAIERALSGAADVQLEGRIVPVVRTRAPGISQLVSLADKVRAWATATDVHAPPLLECLERVTTTEPEDIIAEAMTGPNVVADR
;
A
#
# COMPACT_ATOMS: atom_id res chain seq x y z
N MET A 1 -4.94 -0.26 -24.28
CA MET A 1 -6.11 -0.28 -25.19
C MET A 1 -7.43 -0.63 -24.51
N ARG A 2 -7.56 -1.72 -23.73
CA ARG A 2 -8.84 -2.07 -23.07
C ARG A 2 -9.36 -0.99 -22.12
N LEU A 3 -8.51 -0.43 -21.26
CA LEU A 3 -8.90 0.65 -20.34
C LEU A 3 -9.41 1.89 -21.09
N LEU A 4 -8.69 2.33 -22.14
CA LEU A 4 -9.11 3.46 -22.98
C LEU A 4 -10.51 3.27 -23.56
N ALA A 5 -10.83 2.06 -24.05
CA ALA A 5 -12.15 1.76 -24.59
C ALA A 5 -13.25 1.81 -23.52
N GLN A 6 -12.97 1.32 -22.29
CA GLN A 6 -13.95 1.38 -21.20
C GLN A 6 -14.14 2.80 -20.65
N VAL A 7 -13.07 3.60 -20.55
CA VAL A 7 -13.17 5.01 -20.16
C VAL A 7 -13.92 5.81 -21.22
N ARG A 8 -13.67 5.56 -22.52
CA ARG A 8 -14.45 6.18 -23.59
C ARG A 8 -15.94 5.82 -23.47
N ARG A 9 -16.27 4.55 -23.26
CA ARG A 9 -17.65 4.10 -23.06
C ARG A 9 -18.30 4.80 -21.87
N LEU A 10 -17.58 4.97 -20.75
CA LEU A 10 -18.08 5.73 -19.60
C LEU A 10 -18.30 7.21 -19.97
N ALA A 11 -17.34 7.81 -20.66
CA ALA A 11 -17.38 9.20 -21.10
C ALA A 11 -18.47 9.46 -22.16
N ASP A 12 -18.97 8.43 -22.86
CA ASP A 12 -20.15 8.54 -23.72
C ASP A 12 -21.46 8.62 -22.93
N HIS A 13 -21.45 8.19 -21.66
CA HIS A 13 -22.60 8.19 -20.76
C HIS A 13 -22.61 9.37 -19.77
N CYS A 14 -21.44 9.76 -19.24
CA CYS A 14 -21.34 10.83 -18.24
C CYS A 14 -19.97 11.53 -18.26
N PRO A 15 -19.85 12.73 -17.66
CA PRO A 15 -18.56 13.38 -17.45
C PRO A 15 -17.64 12.53 -16.58
N VAL A 16 -16.36 12.43 -16.96
CA VAL A 16 -15.37 11.63 -16.24
C VAL A 16 -14.25 12.52 -15.72
N LEU A 17 -13.93 12.38 -14.44
CA LEU A 17 -12.73 12.95 -13.82
C LEU A 17 -11.77 11.81 -13.47
N MET A 18 -10.53 11.89 -13.93
CA MET A 18 -9.45 10.96 -13.60
C MET A 18 -8.38 11.70 -12.82
N LEU A 19 -8.09 11.24 -11.60
CA LEU A 19 -7.03 11.78 -10.78
C LEU A 19 -5.73 10.99 -10.99
N GLN A 20 -4.63 11.70 -11.15
CA GLN A 20 -3.29 11.12 -11.19
C GLN A 20 -2.96 10.42 -9.87
N GLY A 21 -2.60 9.14 -9.97
CA GLY A 21 -2.18 8.30 -8.85
C GLY A 21 -0.69 8.39 -8.54
N THR A 22 -0.18 7.40 -7.79
CA THR A 22 1.24 7.31 -7.45
C THR A 22 2.14 7.16 -8.67
N TRP A 23 3.32 7.79 -8.62
CA TRP A 23 4.23 7.87 -9.76
C TRP A 23 4.92 6.53 -10.07
N SER A 24 4.96 5.60 -9.11
CA SER A 24 5.48 4.25 -9.28
C SER A 24 4.60 3.38 -10.18
N HIS A 25 3.29 3.57 -10.11
CA HIS A 25 2.31 2.82 -10.90
C HIS A 25 1.83 3.59 -12.13
N GLU A 26 1.87 4.92 -12.07
CA GLU A 26 1.38 5.81 -13.12
C GLU A 26 2.35 7.00 -13.28
N PRO A 27 3.40 6.89 -14.12
CA PRO A 27 4.31 8.00 -14.35
C PRO A 27 3.59 9.25 -14.91
N PRO A 28 4.08 10.47 -14.63
CA PRO A 28 3.48 11.70 -15.16
C PRO A 28 3.29 11.65 -16.68
N GLY A 29 2.11 12.06 -17.14
CA GLY A 29 1.73 12.06 -18.55
C GLY A 29 1.06 10.77 -19.05
N THR A 30 1.05 9.70 -18.25
CA THR A 30 0.35 8.44 -18.59
C THR A 30 -1.14 8.68 -18.84
N LEU A 31 -1.75 9.58 -18.06
CA LEU A 31 -3.17 9.90 -18.21
C LEU A 31 -3.49 10.87 -19.36
N SER A 32 -2.49 11.50 -20.00
CA SER A 32 -2.72 12.52 -21.03
C SER A 32 -3.52 12.01 -22.23
N VAL A 33 -3.37 10.73 -22.57
CA VAL A 33 -4.13 10.09 -23.66
C VAL A 33 -5.64 10.12 -23.43
N PHE A 34 -6.11 10.10 -22.18
CA PHE A 34 -7.53 10.13 -21.87
C PHE A 34 -8.17 11.48 -22.17
N ARG A 35 -7.39 12.57 -22.12
CA ARG A 35 -7.84 13.92 -22.52
C ARG A 35 -8.22 14.00 -24.01
N MET A 36 -7.63 13.12 -24.82
CA MET A 36 -7.78 13.10 -26.28
C MET A 36 -8.89 12.14 -26.77
N LEU A 37 -9.58 11.46 -25.85
CA LEU A 37 -10.67 10.56 -26.22
C LEU A 37 -11.84 11.34 -26.84
N GLY A 38 -12.23 10.95 -28.06
CA GLY A 38 -13.45 11.43 -28.69
C GLY A 38 -14.67 10.72 -28.12
N SER A 39 -15.35 11.37 -27.17
CA SER A 39 -16.57 10.89 -26.50
C SER A 39 -17.60 12.01 -26.35
N ARG A 40 -18.85 11.65 -26.01
CA ARG A 40 -19.94 12.62 -25.79
C ARG A 40 -19.62 13.64 -24.68
N HIS A 41 -19.06 13.18 -23.57
CA HIS A 41 -18.59 14.03 -22.48
C HIS A 41 -17.06 14.04 -22.45
N ARG A 42 -16.48 15.16 -22.02
CA ARG A 42 -15.02 15.28 -21.91
C ARG A 42 -14.51 14.56 -20.66
N VAL A 43 -13.36 13.92 -20.80
CA VAL A 43 -12.58 13.40 -19.67
C VAL A 43 -11.66 14.51 -19.15
N PHE A 44 -11.81 14.88 -17.89
CA PHE A 44 -10.87 15.75 -17.20
C PHE A 44 -9.81 14.91 -16.50
N VAL A 45 -8.54 15.22 -16.75
CA VAL A 45 -7.41 14.61 -16.06
C VAL A 45 -6.85 15.63 -15.06
N ALA A 46 -6.87 15.25 -13.80
CA ALA A 46 -6.38 16.02 -12.67
C ALA A 46 -5.00 15.51 -12.25
N ASP A 47 -3.97 16.05 -12.89
CA ASP A 47 -2.55 15.74 -12.69
C ASP A 47 -1.77 16.83 -11.94
N ARG A 48 -2.49 17.85 -11.47
CA ARG A 48 -1.97 18.96 -10.66
C ARG A 48 -2.97 19.31 -9.55
N ILE A 49 -2.45 19.85 -8.45
CA ILE A 49 -3.26 20.41 -7.37
C ILE A 49 -4.05 21.59 -7.93
N GLY A 50 -5.36 21.60 -7.72
CA GLY A 50 -6.23 22.67 -8.20
C GLY A 50 -7.71 22.38 -8.00
N GLN A 51 -8.56 23.34 -8.39
CA GLN A 51 -9.99 23.12 -8.45
C GLN A 51 -10.50 23.01 -9.89
N VAL A 52 -11.53 22.20 -10.07
CA VAL A 52 -12.28 22.09 -11.31
C VAL A 52 -13.77 22.07 -10.98
N ALA A 53 -14.57 22.79 -11.77
CA ALA A 53 -16.02 22.78 -11.69
C ALA A 53 -16.59 21.99 -12.87
N LEU A 54 -17.59 21.15 -12.58
CA LEU A 54 -18.45 20.59 -13.61
C LEU A 54 -19.55 21.60 -13.90
N MET A 55 -19.59 22.13 -15.12
CA MET A 55 -20.53 23.16 -15.56
C MET A 55 -21.75 22.51 -16.23
N GLY A 56 -22.94 23.07 -15.99
CA GLY A 56 -24.14 22.62 -16.68
C GLY A 56 -24.14 22.98 -18.17
N SER A 57 -24.88 22.20 -18.97
CA SER A 57 -24.98 22.32 -20.43
C SER A 57 -25.57 23.64 -20.95
N GLY A 58 -25.97 24.58 -20.08
CA GLY A 58 -26.61 25.85 -20.45
C GLY A 58 -25.88 27.12 -19.99
N SER A 59 -24.71 27.02 -19.34
CA SER A 59 -23.95 28.19 -18.84
C SER A 59 -22.90 28.72 -19.82
N SER A 60 -22.91 28.26 -21.07
CA SER A 60 -22.00 28.70 -22.15
C SER A 60 -22.37 30.10 -22.69
N GLY A 61 -22.45 31.08 -21.80
CA GLY A 61 -22.78 32.47 -22.13
C GLY A 61 -21.67 33.26 -22.82
N ASP A 62 -20.45 32.72 -22.98
CA ASP A 62 -19.32 33.47 -23.57
C ASP A 62 -18.22 32.62 -24.24
N LEU A 63 -18.45 31.32 -24.47
CA LEU A 63 -17.48 30.46 -25.17
C LEU A 63 -17.98 30.17 -26.58
N SER A 64 -17.23 30.58 -27.60
CA SER A 64 -17.59 30.38 -29.01
C SER A 64 -17.75 28.88 -29.31
N VAL A 65 -19.00 28.44 -29.44
CA VAL A 65 -19.36 27.07 -29.81
C VAL A 65 -19.32 26.95 -31.32
N THR A 66 -18.35 26.22 -31.85
CA THR A 66 -18.51 25.52 -33.13
C THR A 66 -18.67 24.03 -32.83
N ASP A 67 -19.88 23.54 -33.11
CA ASP A 67 -20.33 22.14 -33.18
C ASP A 67 -20.02 21.18 -32.01
N ALA A 68 -20.87 21.23 -30.97
CA ALA A 68 -21.45 20.06 -30.26
C ALA A 68 -22.32 20.56 -29.08
N SER A 69 -23.60 20.79 -29.35
CA SER A 69 -24.60 21.23 -28.38
C SER A 69 -24.74 20.27 -27.18
N ALA A 70 -24.60 20.81 -25.96
CA ALA A 70 -25.03 20.27 -24.66
C ALA A 70 -24.19 19.18 -23.94
N ALA A 71 -22.86 19.16 -24.07
CA ALA A 71 -22.01 18.39 -23.14
C ALA A 71 -21.67 19.20 -21.89
N ASP A 72 -21.78 18.62 -20.68
CA ASP A 72 -21.23 19.25 -19.46
C ASP A 72 -19.74 19.56 -19.67
N LEU A 73 -19.33 20.77 -19.29
CA LEU A 73 -17.96 21.26 -19.48
C LEU A 73 -17.19 21.22 -18.16
N TRP A 74 -15.91 20.88 -18.23
CA TRP A 74 -14.99 21.02 -17.11
C TRP A 74 -14.31 22.39 -17.18
N LEU A 75 -14.53 23.22 -16.17
CA LEU A 75 -13.84 24.50 -16.01
C LEU A 75 -12.77 24.33 -14.92
N ALA A 76 -11.50 24.55 -15.25
CA ALA A 76 -10.42 24.51 -14.27
C ALA A 76 -10.12 25.91 -13.73
N SER A 77 -9.74 26.01 -12.45
CA SER A 77 -9.22 27.26 -11.89
C SER A 77 -7.84 27.59 -12.46
N GLU A 78 -7.56 28.87 -12.68
CA GLU A 78 -6.22 29.33 -13.10
C GLU A 78 -5.17 29.06 -12.01
N GLY A 79 -5.55 29.30 -10.76
CA GLY A 79 -4.73 29.05 -9.56
C GLY A 79 -5.10 27.76 -8.82
N PRO A 80 -4.70 27.64 -7.53
CA PRO A 80 -4.99 26.44 -6.73
C PRO A 80 -6.48 26.27 -6.41
N ARG A 81 -7.25 27.36 -6.39
CA ARG A 81 -8.70 27.36 -6.15
C ARG A 81 -9.38 28.44 -6.96
N PHE A 82 -10.71 28.35 -7.11
CA PHE A 82 -11.49 29.49 -7.59
C PHE A 82 -11.57 30.58 -6.51
N THR A 83 -11.61 31.84 -6.93
CA THR A 83 -11.87 32.99 -6.05
C THR A 83 -13.34 33.08 -5.66
N GLU A 84 -14.23 32.72 -6.60
CA GLU A 84 -15.68 32.70 -6.46
C GLU A 84 -16.24 31.43 -7.10
N VAL A 85 -17.42 31.00 -6.65
CA VAL A 85 -18.06 29.81 -7.20
C VAL A 85 -18.46 30.09 -8.66
N PRO A 86 -17.98 29.30 -9.64
CA PRO A 86 -18.32 29.58 -11.03
C PRO A 86 -19.84 29.56 -11.26
N PRO A 87 -20.43 30.59 -11.91
CA PRO A 87 -21.84 30.62 -12.20
C PRO A 87 -22.29 29.42 -13.04
N GLY A 88 -23.31 28.69 -12.57
CA GLY A 88 -23.79 27.48 -13.24
C GLY A 88 -22.94 26.23 -12.99
N ALA A 89 -22.03 26.26 -12.00
CA ALA A 89 -21.38 25.05 -11.51
C ALA A 89 -22.42 24.07 -10.93
N ARG A 90 -22.35 22.83 -11.38
CA ARG A 90 -23.15 21.70 -10.87
C ARG A 90 -22.47 20.95 -9.73
N ALA A 91 -21.15 21.01 -9.68
CA ALA A 91 -20.32 20.46 -8.60
C ALA A 91 -18.92 21.08 -8.67
N LEU A 92 -18.28 21.21 -7.51
CA LEU A 92 -16.91 21.70 -7.38
C LEU A 92 -16.00 20.60 -6.85
N PHE A 93 -14.89 20.34 -7.54
CA PHE A 93 -13.93 19.29 -7.22
C PHE A 93 -12.58 19.93 -6.89
N THR A 94 -12.11 19.71 -5.67
CA THR A 94 -10.73 19.99 -5.25
C THR A 94 -9.89 18.75 -5.52
N CYS A 95 -8.97 18.84 -6.48
CA CYS A 95 -8.16 17.73 -6.92
C CYS A 95 -6.76 17.81 -6.30
N ILE A 96 -6.36 16.74 -5.59
CA ILE A 96 -5.06 16.64 -4.93
C ILE A 96 -4.44 15.30 -5.36
N PRO A 97 -3.72 15.27 -6.51
CA PRO A 97 -3.06 14.05 -6.96
C PRO A 97 -1.92 13.64 -6.01
N SER A 98 -1.41 12.42 -6.16
CA SER A 98 -0.32 11.94 -5.31
C SER A 98 0.91 12.84 -5.40
N ILE A 99 1.46 13.19 -4.24
CA ILE A 99 2.63 14.07 -4.13
C ILE A 99 3.91 13.25 -4.27
N ASN A 100 4.85 13.76 -5.07
CA ASN A 100 6.18 13.17 -5.16
C ASN A 100 7.02 13.58 -3.93
N LYS A 101 7.17 12.67 -2.97
CA LYS A 101 7.99 12.86 -1.77
C LYS A 101 9.43 13.25 -2.08
N ALA A 102 10.01 12.73 -3.16
CA ALA A 102 11.38 13.07 -3.55
C ALA A 102 11.49 14.55 -3.96
N ALA A 103 10.44 15.11 -4.58
CA ALA A 103 10.41 16.53 -4.93
C ALA A 103 10.31 17.43 -3.67
N VAL A 104 9.55 17.00 -2.66
CA VAL A 104 9.50 17.69 -1.36
C VAL A 104 10.87 17.61 -0.66
N ALA A 105 11.45 16.40 -0.59
CA ALA A 105 12.75 16.16 0.02
C ALA A 105 13.88 16.97 -0.66
N ALA A 106 13.82 17.15 -1.97
CA ALA A 106 14.77 18.00 -2.70
C ALA A 106 14.67 19.48 -2.29
N SER A 107 13.52 19.92 -1.80
CA SER A 107 13.26 21.32 -1.43
C SER A 107 13.57 21.63 0.04
N VAL A 108 13.24 20.70 0.96
CA VAL A 108 13.38 20.92 2.42
C VAL A 108 14.39 20.01 3.11
N GLY A 109 15.04 19.11 2.36
CA GLY A 109 15.93 18.08 2.89
C GLY A 109 15.18 16.81 3.32
N GLY A 110 15.80 15.65 3.13
CA GLY A 110 15.15 14.34 3.34
C GLY A 110 14.62 14.10 4.75
N ALA A 111 15.32 14.58 5.79
CA ALA A 111 14.91 14.40 7.18
C ALA A 111 13.65 15.22 7.54
N ALA A 112 13.48 16.40 6.95
CA ALA A 112 12.33 17.28 7.21
C ALA A 112 11.17 17.07 6.24
N ALA A 113 11.35 16.29 5.17
CA ALA A 113 10.40 16.15 4.08
C ALA A 113 9.02 15.68 4.53
N ALA A 114 8.96 14.68 5.41
CA ALA A 114 7.69 14.12 5.89
C ALA A 114 6.89 15.12 6.74
N GLU A 115 7.57 15.81 7.68
CA GLU A 115 6.95 16.82 8.55
C GLU A 115 6.48 18.03 7.73
N ALA A 116 7.35 18.58 6.89
CA ALA A 116 7.01 19.71 6.02
C ALA A 116 5.84 19.36 5.08
N GLN A 117 5.84 18.16 4.49
CA GLN A 117 4.73 17.71 3.64
C GLN A 117 3.42 17.70 4.42
N GLY A 118 3.42 17.16 5.65
CA GLY A 118 2.25 17.14 6.52
C GLY A 118 1.72 18.54 6.82
N GLU A 119 2.59 19.45 7.26
CA GLU A 119 2.21 20.83 7.56
C GLU A 119 1.65 21.57 6.34
N HIS A 120 2.32 21.48 5.20
CA HIS A 120 1.89 22.12 3.96
C HIS A 120 0.58 21.54 3.46
N MET A 121 0.38 20.23 3.57
CA MET A 121 -0.86 19.57 3.22
C MET A 121 -2.03 20.08 4.08
N VAL A 122 -1.86 20.16 5.39
CA VAL A 122 -2.89 20.69 6.29
C VAL A 122 -3.27 22.12 5.91
N ARG A 123 -2.28 23.01 5.71
CA ARG A 123 -2.55 24.41 5.31
C ARG A 123 -3.24 24.51 3.95
N LEU A 124 -2.82 23.68 2.99
CA LEU A 124 -3.44 23.60 1.67
C LEU A 124 -4.91 23.18 1.77
N LEU A 125 -5.19 22.10 2.50
CA LEU A 125 -6.54 21.56 2.71
C LEU A 125 -7.46 22.59 3.37
N GLN A 126 -7.00 23.22 4.46
CA GLN A 126 -7.73 24.32 5.13
C GLN A 126 -7.99 25.50 4.21
N GLY A 127 -7.08 25.77 3.26
CA GLY A 127 -7.22 26.79 2.24
C GLY A 127 -8.46 26.61 1.35
N TYR A 128 -9.07 25.43 1.26
CA TYR A 128 -10.28 25.23 0.45
C TYR A 128 -11.60 25.47 1.21
N ALA A 129 -11.58 25.53 2.54
CA ALA A 129 -12.79 25.61 3.36
C ALA A 129 -13.70 26.79 2.99
N GLY A 130 -13.12 27.96 2.74
CA GLY A 130 -13.88 29.17 2.39
C GLY A 130 -14.68 29.02 1.10
N ILE A 131 -14.04 28.54 0.02
CA ILE A 131 -14.72 28.38 -1.27
C ILE A 131 -15.73 27.23 -1.25
N HIS A 132 -15.46 26.15 -0.50
CA HIS A 132 -16.45 25.09 -0.29
C HIS A 132 -17.65 25.59 0.51
N GLY A 133 -17.44 26.44 1.51
CA GLY A 133 -18.52 27.10 2.25
C GLY A 133 -19.39 27.96 1.34
N ALA A 134 -18.77 28.77 0.48
CA ALA A 134 -19.48 29.59 -0.51
C ALA A 134 -20.29 28.74 -1.51
N ALA A 135 -19.71 27.66 -2.03
CA ALA A 135 -20.39 26.72 -2.94
C ALA A 135 -21.59 26.03 -2.26
N ARG A 136 -21.41 25.58 -1.02
CA ARG A 136 -22.49 24.94 -0.27
C ARG A 136 -23.64 25.92 0.00
N ALA A 137 -23.34 27.18 0.29
CA ALA A 137 -24.34 28.23 0.51
C ALA A 137 -25.22 28.50 -0.72
N THR A 138 -24.73 28.17 -1.93
CA THR A 138 -25.49 28.28 -3.18
C THR A 138 -26.01 26.93 -3.68
N GLY A 139 -25.94 25.88 -2.85
CA GLY A 139 -26.43 24.55 -3.18
C GLY A 139 -25.55 23.76 -4.15
N VAL A 140 -24.30 24.18 -4.39
CA VAL A 140 -23.34 23.48 -5.24
C VAL A 140 -22.59 22.43 -4.42
N PRO A 141 -22.69 21.13 -4.76
CA PRO A 141 -21.94 20.06 -4.12
C PRO A 141 -20.43 20.27 -4.16
N THR A 142 -19.75 19.95 -3.07
CA THR A 142 -18.31 20.11 -2.91
C THR A 142 -17.63 18.77 -2.65
N LEU A 143 -16.64 18.44 -3.48
CA LEU A 143 -15.92 17.18 -3.42
C LEU A 143 -14.41 17.44 -3.37
N ALA A 144 -13.69 16.68 -2.56
CA ALA A 144 -12.24 16.56 -2.62
C ALA A 144 -11.90 15.19 -3.23
N VAL A 145 -10.93 15.13 -4.14
CA VAL A 145 -10.50 13.89 -4.80
C VAL A 145 -9.00 13.76 -4.61
N SER A 146 -8.56 12.66 -4.00
CA SER A 146 -7.14 12.44 -3.74
C SER A 146 -6.72 10.97 -3.83
N HIS A 147 -5.42 10.74 -3.94
CA HIS A 147 -4.81 9.42 -3.94
C HIS A 147 -3.63 9.41 -2.98
N GLY A 148 -3.82 8.74 -1.85
CA GLY A 148 -2.82 8.66 -0.82
C GLY A 148 -3.36 8.00 0.44
N THR A 149 -2.59 8.08 1.51
CA THR A 149 -2.84 7.32 2.74
C THR A 149 -3.39 8.18 3.86
N VAL A 150 -4.49 7.75 4.46
CA VAL A 150 -5.03 8.29 5.71
C VAL A 150 -4.42 7.54 6.91
N PHE A 151 -4.01 8.28 7.93
CA PHE A 151 -3.55 7.73 9.20
C PHE A 151 -4.60 6.80 9.83
N GLY A 152 -4.17 5.60 10.24
CA GLY A 152 -5.03 4.59 10.86
C GLY A 152 -5.95 3.84 9.90
N CYS A 153 -5.79 4.01 8.57
CA CYS A 153 -6.50 3.18 7.61
C CYS A 153 -6.06 1.70 7.72
N VAL A 154 -6.96 0.81 7.31
CA VAL A 154 -6.74 -0.64 7.34
C VAL A 154 -6.54 -1.15 5.92
N THR A 155 -5.53 -1.99 5.71
CA THR A 155 -5.24 -2.61 4.41
C THR A 155 -6.29 -3.66 4.04
N GLU A 156 -6.25 -4.13 2.80
CA GLU A 156 -7.10 -5.21 2.30
C GLU A 156 -6.93 -6.53 3.06
N HIS A 157 -5.84 -6.73 3.80
CA HIS A 157 -5.64 -7.90 4.67
C HIS A 157 -6.06 -7.67 6.13
N GLY A 158 -6.66 -6.52 6.45
CA GLY A 158 -7.11 -6.23 7.82
C GLY A 158 -6.02 -5.74 8.76
N VAL A 159 -4.85 -5.39 8.23
CA VAL A 159 -3.73 -4.87 9.02
C VAL A 159 -3.82 -3.35 9.05
N PRO A 160 -3.78 -2.70 10.23
CA PRO A 160 -3.63 -1.25 10.31
C PRO A 160 -2.34 -0.84 9.61
N MET A 161 -2.43 0.10 8.68
CA MET A 161 -1.25 0.54 7.98
C MET A 161 -0.38 1.39 8.91
N ALA A 162 0.89 1.01 9.04
CA ALA A 162 1.88 1.69 9.86
C ALA A 162 3.07 2.12 8.98
N GLY A 163 3.53 3.36 9.12
CA GLY A 163 4.74 3.85 8.43
C GLY A 163 4.74 5.36 8.23
N PHE A 164 5.82 5.89 7.62
CA PHE A 164 5.93 7.30 7.25
C PHE A 164 5.21 7.62 5.93
N ASP A 165 4.35 6.71 5.46
CA ASP A 165 3.61 6.82 4.20
C ASP A 165 2.26 7.51 4.31
N HIS A 166 1.89 7.97 5.50
CA HIS A 166 0.66 8.74 5.71
C HIS A 166 0.78 10.15 5.13
N GLU A 167 -0.12 10.47 4.19
CA GLU A 167 -0.22 11.79 3.58
C GLU A 167 -1.31 12.64 4.25
N PHE A 168 -2.29 11.99 4.87
CA PHE A 168 -3.50 12.62 5.38
C PHE A 168 -3.82 12.19 6.81
N THR A 169 -4.44 13.09 7.56
CA THR A 169 -5.24 12.76 8.73
C THR A 169 -6.71 13.02 8.41
N THR A 170 -7.63 12.30 9.07
CA THR A 170 -9.08 12.54 8.90
C THR A 170 -9.44 13.99 9.25
N SER A 171 -8.85 14.55 10.32
CA SER A 171 -9.03 15.94 10.72
C SER A 171 -8.61 16.93 9.61
N ALA A 172 -7.45 16.72 9.00
CA ALA A 172 -7.00 17.57 7.89
C ALA A 172 -7.95 17.50 6.69
N LEU A 173 -8.44 16.31 6.34
CA LEU A 173 -9.39 16.12 5.24
C LEU A 173 -10.74 16.76 5.54
N PHE A 174 -11.30 16.61 6.74
CA PHE A 174 -12.54 17.31 7.14
C PHE A 174 -12.36 18.84 7.19
N SER A 175 -11.15 19.32 7.51
CA SER A 175 -10.85 20.76 7.50
C SER A 175 -10.94 21.39 6.11
N THR A 176 -10.97 20.59 5.03
CA THR A 176 -11.24 21.10 3.67
C THR A 176 -12.64 21.71 3.53
N GLY A 177 -13.60 21.31 4.38
CA GLY A 177 -14.99 21.73 4.25
C GLY A 177 -15.75 21.08 3.09
N ALA A 178 -15.15 20.14 2.35
CA ALA A 178 -15.84 19.39 1.31
C ALA A 178 -16.94 18.49 1.91
N GLN A 179 -18.02 18.25 1.17
CA GLN A 179 -19.03 17.26 1.58
C GLN A 179 -18.48 15.85 1.45
N ALA A 180 -17.87 15.53 0.30
CA ALA A 180 -17.30 14.20 0.05
C ALA A 180 -15.79 14.29 -0.17
N THR A 181 -15.02 13.40 0.44
CA THR A 181 -13.60 13.17 0.10
C THR A 181 -13.45 11.77 -0.48
N LEU A 182 -13.14 11.71 -1.78
CA LEU A 182 -13.03 10.50 -2.58
C LEU A 182 -11.56 10.09 -2.65
N LEU A 183 -11.22 8.97 -2.00
CA LEU A 183 -9.84 8.53 -1.89
C LEU A 183 -9.56 7.26 -2.70
N GLY A 184 -8.43 7.27 -3.41
CA GLY A 184 -7.76 6.07 -3.92
C GLY A 184 -6.49 5.76 -3.13
N HIS A 185 -5.85 4.61 -3.41
CA HIS A 185 -4.61 4.04 -2.83
C HIS A 185 -4.86 2.78 -2.00
N ILE A 186 -5.83 2.80 -1.10
CA ILE A 186 -6.14 1.65 -0.23
C ILE A 186 -7.13 0.72 -0.91
N HIS A 187 -6.81 -0.58 -0.97
CA HIS A 187 -7.62 -1.60 -1.66
C HIS A 187 -8.78 -2.16 -0.82
N ARG A 188 -8.94 -1.69 0.42
CA ARG A 188 -10.07 -1.97 1.29
C ARG A 188 -11.04 -0.79 1.32
N HIS A 189 -12.31 -1.06 1.07
CA HIS A 189 -13.36 -0.09 1.33
C HIS A 189 -13.43 0.23 2.84
N GLN A 190 -13.43 1.52 3.15
CA GLN A 190 -13.61 2.06 4.49
C GLN A 190 -14.01 3.53 4.40
N ALA A 191 -14.73 4.03 5.39
CA ALA A 191 -15.24 5.39 5.42
C ALA A 191 -15.20 5.99 6.83
N TRP A 192 -15.09 7.32 6.87
CA TRP A 192 -15.21 8.14 8.07
C TRP A 192 -16.25 9.22 7.81
N ALA A 193 -17.10 9.52 8.79
CA ALA A 193 -18.10 10.58 8.70
C ALA A 193 -18.00 11.50 9.90
N GLN A 194 -18.35 12.77 9.69
CA GLN A 194 -18.46 13.79 10.74
C GLN A 194 -19.65 14.70 10.44
N GLY A 195 -20.31 15.18 11.50
CA GLY A 195 -21.48 16.05 11.40
C GLY A 195 -22.75 15.29 11.04
N GLU A 196 -23.86 16.02 10.98
CA GLU A 196 -25.21 15.49 10.73
C GLU A 196 -25.98 16.38 9.75
N GLY A 197 -26.99 15.81 9.08
CA GLY A 197 -27.82 16.49 8.08
C GLY A 197 -27.00 17.18 6.98
N GLU A 198 -27.39 18.40 6.61
CA GLU A 198 -26.72 19.23 5.59
C GLU A 198 -25.22 19.50 5.85
N ARG A 199 -24.77 19.36 7.10
CA ARG A 199 -23.37 19.55 7.49
C ARG A 199 -22.55 18.26 7.49
N ARG A 200 -23.17 17.12 7.20
CA ARG A 200 -22.47 15.84 7.11
C ARG A 200 -21.35 15.93 6.07
N GLN A 201 -20.20 15.43 6.46
CA GLN A 201 -19.06 15.19 5.58
C GLN A 201 -18.70 13.72 5.64
N CYS A 202 -18.21 13.18 4.53
CA CYS A 202 -17.79 11.80 4.44
C CYS A 202 -16.49 11.68 3.66
N ILE A 203 -15.55 10.92 4.21
CA ILE A 203 -14.29 10.51 3.58
C ILE A 203 -14.41 9.02 3.32
N ALA A 204 -14.15 8.56 2.10
CA ALA A 204 -14.16 7.13 1.84
C ALA A 204 -13.13 6.69 0.81
N TYR A 205 -12.54 5.53 1.08
CA TYR A 205 -11.86 4.71 0.07
C TYR A 205 -12.89 3.81 -0.58
N ALA A 206 -12.92 3.76 -1.92
CA ALA A 206 -13.72 2.77 -2.63
C ALA A 206 -13.17 1.34 -2.48
N GLY A 207 -11.88 1.20 -2.19
CA GLY A 207 -11.17 -0.05 -2.32
C GLY A 207 -10.77 -0.32 -3.78
N SER A 208 -10.31 -1.53 -4.04
CA SER A 208 -10.03 -1.99 -5.41
C SER A 208 -11.31 -2.48 -6.09
N ILE A 209 -11.33 -2.41 -7.43
CA ILE A 209 -12.44 -2.92 -8.25
C ILE A 209 -12.45 -4.47 -8.33
N GLY A 210 -11.35 -5.10 -7.93
CA GLY A 210 -11.17 -6.55 -7.91
C GLY A 210 -10.07 -6.95 -6.94
N ARG A 211 -9.90 -8.26 -6.74
CA ARG A 211 -8.86 -8.82 -5.87
C ARG A 211 -7.55 -8.97 -6.63
N PHE A 212 -6.48 -8.40 -6.11
CA PHE A 212 -5.13 -8.50 -6.65
C PHE A 212 -4.27 -9.49 -5.86
N HIS A 213 -4.59 -9.69 -4.58
CA HIS A 213 -3.91 -10.57 -3.66
C HIS A 213 -4.84 -11.67 -3.13
N HIS A 214 -4.23 -12.80 -2.75
CA HIS A 214 -4.94 -13.82 -1.98
C HIS A 214 -5.24 -13.31 -0.56
N GLY A 215 -6.43 -13.62 -0.05
CA GLY A 215 -6.83 -13.30 1.32
C GLY A 215 -7.30 -11.86 1.53
N GLU A 216 -7.53 -11.09 0.46
CA GLU A 216 -8.15 -9.76 0.59
C GLU A 216 -9.54 -9.90 1.23
N GLN A 217 -9.82 -9.08 2.23
CA GLN A 217 -11.08 -9.02 2.97
C GLN A 217 -12.05 -8.02 2.34
N GLY A 218 -13.34 -8.20 2.64
CA GLY A 218 -14.42 -7.33 2.22
C GLY A 218 -14.80 -7.46 0.74
N ASP A 219 -15.88 -6.77 0.37
CA ASP A 219 -16.33 -6.65 -1.01
C ASP A 219 -15.44 -5.70 -1.80
N LYS A 220 -15.42 -5.89 -3.12
CA LYS A 220 -14.69 -5.08 -4.09
C LYS A 220 -15.68 -4.40 -4.99
N GLY A 221 -15.40 -3.16 -5.41
CA GLY A 221 -16.41 -2.41 -6.13
C GLY A 221 -16.08 -0.95 -6.35
N PHE A 222 -17.13 -0.14 -6.49
CA PHE A 222 -17.06 1.31 -6.60
C PHE A 222 -18.06 1.94 -5.63
N LEU A 223 -17.90 3.22 -5.34
CA LEU A 223 -18.83 3.96 -4.49
C LEU A 223 -19.84 4.73 -5.33
N LEU A 224 -21.12 4.54 -5.03
CA LEU A 224 -22.18 5.45 -5.45
C LEU A 224 -22.31 6.53 -4.38
N TRP A 225 -22.16 7.80 -4.79
CA TRP A 225 -22.29 8.96 -3.93
C TRP A 225 -23.58 9.70 -4.26
N GLU A 226 -24.38 9.97 -3.23
CA GLU A 226 -25.63 10.71 -3.36
C GLU A 226 -25.56 12.00 -2.53
N PHE A 227 -25.89 13.12 -3.16
CA PHE A 227 -25.91 14.44 -2.54
C PHE A 227 -27.34 14.96 -2.54
N GLY A 228 -27.85 15.33 -1.38
CA GLY A 228 -29.21 15.82 -1.22
C GLY A 228 -29.38 16.75 -0.03
N PRO A 229 -30.63 17.15 0.27
CA PRO A 229 -30.95 18.01 1.41
C PRO A 229 -30.53 17.41 2.75
N ASP A 230 -30.54 16.07 2.86
CA ASP A 230 -30.17 15.37 4.10
C ASP A 230 -28.64 15.19 4.27
N GLY A 231 -27.84 15.75 3.35
CA GLY A 231 -26.38 15.68 3.36
C GLY A 231 -25.83 14.79 2.24
N VAL A 232 -24.74 14.07 2.56
CA VAL A 232 -24.03 13.19 1.64
C VAL A 232 -24.01 11.76 2.18
N ASP A 233 -24.32 10.80 1.30
CA ASP A 233 -24.20 9.38 1.57
C ASP A 233 -23.30 8.69 0.54
N CYS A 234 -22.66 7.59 0.97
CA CYS A 234 -21.87 6.75 0.08
C CYS A 234 -22.18 5.27 0.31
N ARG A 235 -22.48 4.57 -0.79
CA ARG A 235 -22.74 3.13 -0.78
C ARG A 235 -21.74 2.39 -1.66
N LEU A 236 -21.16 1.31 -1.15
CA LEU A 236 -20.36 0.39 -1.94
C LEU A 236 -21.28 -0.46 -2.83
N GLU A 237 -21.04 -0.40 -4.13
CA GLU A 237 -21.66 -1.26 -5.14
C GLU A 237 -20.69 -2.38 -5.49
N PRO A 238 -20.95 -3.63 -5.04
CA PRO A 238 -20.04 -4.75 -5.29
C PRO A 238 -19.94 -5.08 -6.78
N THR A 239 -18.73 -5.33 -7.26
CA THR A 239 -18.48 -5.90 -8.58
C THR A 239 -18.37 -7.42 -8.50
N PRO A 240 -18.58 -8.14 -9.61
CA PRO A 240 -18.36 -9.59 -9.70
C PRO A 240 -16.85 -9.90 -9.71
N SER A 241 -16.16 -9.50 -8.64
CA SER A 241 -14.74 -9.77 -8.44
C SER A 241 -14.51 -11.24 -8.11
N ARG A 242 -13.41 -11.80 -8.65
CA ARG A 242 -13.02 -13.17 -8.32
C ARG A 242 -12.80 -13.29 -6.82
N ARG A 243 -13.35 -14.33 -6.20
CA ARG A 243 -13.10 -14.61 -4.78
C ARG A 243 -11.71 -15.22 -4.60
N THR A 244 -11.06 -14.88 -3.50
CA THR A 244 -9.80 -15.49 -3.10
C THR A 244 -9.92 -16.07 -1.70
N LEU A 245 -9.25 -17.21 -1.47
CA LEU A 245 -9.17 -17.87 -0.17
C LEU A 245 -7.69 -18.04 0.17
N ASP A 246 -7.30 -17.71 1.41
CA ASP A 246 -5.92 -17.87 1.90
C ASP A 246 -5.96 -18.74 3.16
N ILE A 247 -5.43 -19.97 3.05
CA ILE A 247 -5.40 -20.97 4.11
C ILE A 247 -3.97 -21.06 4.63
N VAL A 248 -3.79 -20.90 5.94
CA VAL A 248 -2.47 -20.82 6.57
C VAL A 248 -2.33 -21.92 7.62
N PHE A 249 -1.25 -22.69 7.53
CA PHE A 249 -0.89 -23.73 8.49
C PHE A 249 0.42 -23.38 9.22
N GLU A 250 0.40 -23.45 10.55
CA GLU A 250 1.62 -23.51 11.37
C GLU A 250 1.98 -24.99 11.53
N GLY A 251 2.92 -25.48 10.71
CA GLY A 251 3.24 -26.89 10.56
C GLY A 251 2.75 -27.47 9.23
N ARG A 252 2.70 -28.81 9.17
CA ARG A 252 2.30 -29.55 7.97
C ARG A 252 0.84 -29.25 7.62
N PRO A 253 0.50 -29.04 6.32
CA PRO A 253 -0.89 -28.88 5.90
C PRO A 253 -1.75 -30.08 6.25
N ASP A 254 -2.88 -29.84 6.89
CA ASP A 254 -3.89 -30.86 7.18
C ASP A 254 -4.85 -31.01 5.99
N LEU A 255 -4.83 -32.17 5.36
CA LEU A 255 -5.65 -32.46 4.18
C LEU A 255 -7.15 -32.52 4.49
N ASP A 256 -7.53 -32.90 5.71
CA ASP A 256 -8.93 -32.97 6.10
C ASP A 256 -9.48 -31.57 6.34
N GLN A 257 -8.71 -30.68 6.97
CA GLN A 257 -9.05 -29.26 7.07
C GLN A 257 -9.15 -28.58 5.70
N LEU A 258 -8.26 -28.93 4.76
CA LEU A 258 -8.35 -28.43 3.38
C LEU A 258 -9.63 -28.88 2.69
N ARG A 259 -10.02 -30.16 2.84
CA ARG A 259 -11.26 -30.69 2.28
C ARG A 259 -12.50 -30.07 2.93
N GLU A 260 -12.45 -29.83 4.22
CA GLU A 260 -13.54 -29.16 4.94
C GLU A 260 -13.70 -27.71 4.46
N ALA A 261 -12.61 -26.95 4.38
CA ALA A 261 -12.61 -25.59 3.84
C ALA A 261 -13.10 -25.54 2.38
N ALA A 262 -12.68 -26.52 1.58
CA ALA A 262 -13.13 -26.70 0.20
C ALA A 262 -14.62 -27.07 0.08
N SER A 263 -15.17 -27.77 1.06
CA SER A 263 -16.58 -28.22 1.05
C SER A 263 -17.51 -27.17 1.63
N ALA A 264 -17.01 -26.32 2.54
CA ALA A 264 -17.78 -25.25 3.16
C ALA A 264 -18.15 -24.12 2.17
N GLN A 265 -17.48 -24.04 1.02
CA GLN A 265 -17.71 -23.00 0.01
C GLN A 265 -17.60 -23.58 -1.40
N GLU A 266 -18.38 -23.07 -2.35
CA GLU A 266 -18.22 -23.45 -3.76
C GLU A 266 -16.86 -22.98 -4.29
N LEU A 267 -15.92 -23.89 -4.56
CA LEU A 267 -14.60 -23.50 -5.06
C LEU A 267 -14.57 -23.06 -6.52
N ALA A 268 -15.64 -23.31 -7.28
CA ALA A 268 -15.72 -22.92 -8.68
C ALA A 268 -15.49 -21.42 -8.84
N GLY A 269 -14.49 -21.05 -9.66
CA GLY A 269 -14.12 -19.65 -9.86
C GLY A 269 -13.30 -19.00 -8.74
N VAL A 270 -12.96 -19.72 -7.66
CA VAL A 270 -12.18 -19.21 -6.52
C VAL A 270 -10.69 -19.47 -6.74
N SER A 271 -9.84 -18.47 -6.48
CA SER A 271 -8.38 -18.68 -6.41
C SER A 271 -7.98 -18.95 -4.95
N VAL A 272 -7.32 -20.09 -4.70
CA VAL A 272 -6.96 -20.54 -3.36
C VAL A 272 -5.45 -20.46 -3.19
N ARG A 273 -4.98 -19.86 -2.09
CA ARG A 273 -3.60 -19.95 -1.66
C ARG A 273 -3.50 -20.78 -0.40
N VAL A 274 -2.56 -21.71 -0.37
CA VAL A 274 -2.21 -22.49 0.81
C VAL A 274 -0.79 -22.14 1.22
N ARG A 275 -0.64 -21.66 2.44
CA ARG A 275 0.65 -21.31 3.03
C ARG A 275 0.93 -22.21 4.22
N TRP A 276 2.18 -22.61 4.37
CA TRP A 276 2.61 -23.38 5.53
C TRP A 276 4.03 -23.05 5.96
N THR A 277 4.29 -23.19 7.25
CA THR A 277 5.63 -23.07 7.83
C THR A 277 6.01 -24.40 8.48
N VAL A 278 7.10 -25.03 8.03
CA VAL A 278 7.58 -26.33 8.57
C VAL A 278 9.07 -26.26 8.89
N ALA A 279 9.54 -27.09 9.82
CA ALA A 279 10.97 -27.31 10.02
C ALA A 279 11.59 -27.99 8.79
N ASP A 280 12.89 -27.83 8.59
CA ASP A 280 13.64 -28.47 7.48
C ASP A 280 13.49 -30.00 7.49
N GLU A 281 13.42 -30.60 8.67
CA GLU A 281 13.24 -32.04 8.90
C GLU A 281 11.89 -32.54 8.34
N ASP A 282 10.84 -31.72 8.40
CA ASP A 282 9.48 -32.07 7.98
C ASP A 282 9.18 -31.71 6.52
N ARG A 283 10.15 -31.12 5.79
CA ARG A 283 9.95 -30.61 4.42
C ARG A 283 9.41 -31.69 3.48
N HIS A 284 9.93 -32.91 3.59
CA HIS A 284 9.59 -34.02 2.70
C HIS A 284 8.20 -34.60 2.97
N GLU A 285 7.59 -34.27 4.11
CA GLU A 285 6.29 -34.80 4.51
C GLU A 285 5.12 -34.01 3.93
N VAL A 286 5.38 -32.86 3.29
CA VAL A 286 4.35 -32.05 2.64
C VAL A 286 4.04 -32.58 1.24
N ASP A 287 2.93 -33.29 1.09
CA ASP A 287 2.43 -33.74 -0.21
C ASP A 287 1.67 -32.62 -0.94
N ARG A 288 2.41 -31.84 -1.73
CA ARG A 288 1.86 -30.78 -2.60
C ARG A 288 0.81 -31.30 -3.58
N GLY A 289 0.98 -32.51 -4.10
CA GLY A 289 0.05 -33.11 -5.05
C GLY A 289 -1.27 -33.50 -4.38
N ALA A 290 -1.24 -33.95 -3.12
CA ALA A 290 -2.46 -34.21 -2.36
C ALA A 290 -3.25 -32.93 -2.07
N ILE A 291 -2.55 -31.82 -1.78
CA ILE A 291 -3.17 -30.50 -1.58
C ILE A 291 -3.86 -30.05 -2.87
N GLU A 292 -3.18 -30.12 -4.02
CA GLU A 292 -3.77 -29.76 -5.32
C GLU A 292 -4.98 -30.64 -5.67
N ARG A 293 -4.92 -31.94 -5.40
CA ARG A 293 -6.06 -32.85 -5.60
C ARG A 293 -7.25 -32.48 -4.71
N ALA A 294 -7.00 -32.18 -3.44
CA ALA A 294 -8.05 -31.76 -2.49
C ALA A 294 -8.73 -30.46 -2.91
N LEU A 295 -8.01 -29.57 -3.62
CA LEU A 295 -8.49 -28.27 -4.07
C LEU A 295 -8.81 -28.21 -5.57
N SER A 296 -8.96 -29.36 -6.25
CA SER A 296 -9.13 -29.45 -7.70
C SER A 296 -10.36 -28.71 -8.27
N GLY A 297 -11.34 -28.36 -7.43
CA GLY A 297 -12.49 -27.54 -7.81
C GLY A 297 -12.21 -26.03 -7.89
N ALA A 298 -11.04 -25.57 -7.44
CA ALA A 298 -10.63 -24.17 -7.49
C ALA A 298 -10.27 -23.73 -8.92
N ALA A 299 -10.43 -22.44 -9.22
CA ALA A 299 -9.99 -21.87 -10.48
C ALA A 299 -8.47 -21.74 -10.58
N ASP A 300 -7.79 -21.58 -9.45
CA ASP A 300 -6.33 -21.49 -9.34
C ASP A 300 -5.91 -21.93 -7.93
N VAL A 301 -4.76 -22.59 -7.82
CA VAL A 301 -4.20 -23.04 -6.52
C VAL A 301 -2.73 -22.62 -6.44
N GLN A 302 -2.42 -21.76 -5.47
CA GLN A 302 -1.06 -21.29 -5.18
C GLN A 302 -0.54 -21.92 -3.88
N LEU A 303 0.64 -22.54 -3.93
CA LEU A 303 1.24 -23.26 -2.81
C LEU A 303 2.56 -22.62 -2.35
N GLU A 304 2.58 -22.01 -1.18
CA GLU A 304 3.75 -21.32 -0.61
C GLU A 304 4.23 -22.01 0.68
N GLY A 305 5.36 -22.71 0.61
CA GLY A 305 5.98 -23.34 1.78
C GLY A 305 7.15 -22.51 2.30
N ARG A 306 7.16 -22.23 3.60
CA ARG A 306 8.30 -21.65 4.31
C ARG A 306 9.01 -22.75 5.11
N ILE A 307 10.29 -22.95 4.83
CA ILE A 307 11.13 -23.88 5.59
C ILE A 307 11.91 -23.09 6.62
N VAL A 308 11.77 -23.46 7.89
CA VAL A 308 12.57 -22.91 8.98
C VAL A 308 13.80 -23.80 9.14
N PRO A 309 15.01 -23.32 8.81
CA PRO A 309 16.22 -24.10 8.99
C PRO A 309 16.45 -24.34 10.49
N VAL A 310 16.77 -25.58 10.85
CA VAL A 310 17.14 -25.91 12.22
C VAL A 310 18.57 -25.40 12.47
N VAL A 311 18.69 -24.16 12.96
CA VAL A 311 19.99 -23.63 13.39
C VAL A 311 20.32 -24.22 14.76
N ARG A 312 21.00 -25.38 14.76
CA ARG A 312 21.66 -25.88 15.97
C ARG A 312 22.90 -25.02 16.21
N THR A 313 22.78 -23.99 17.03
CA THR A 313 23.94 -23.21 17.49
C THR A 313 24.78 -24.13 18.35
N ARG A 314 25.85 -24.72 17.79
CA ARG A 314 26.72 -25.68 18.50
C ARG A 314 27.41 -25.06 19.72
N ALA A 315 27.44 -23.73 19.83
CA ALA A 315 27.91 -23.04 21.03
C ALA A 315 27.27 -21.64 21.19
N PRO A 316 26.10 -21.54 21.84
CA PRO A 316 25.45 -20.26 22.10
C PRO A 316 26.34 -19.37 22.98
N GLY A 317 26.50 -18.09 22.62
CA GLY A 317 27.16 -17.11 23.49
C GLY A 317 28.70 -17.04 23.40
N ILE A 318 29.39 -17.88 22.61
CA ILE A 318 30.85 -17.74 22.40
C ILE A 318 31.22 -16.34 21.92
N SER A 319 30.43 -15.75 21.02
CA SER A 319 30.67 -14.41 20.49
C SER A 319 30.56 -13.29 21.54
N GLN A 320 29.89 -13.55 22.68
CA GLN A 320 29.69 -12.59 23.78
C GLN A 320 30.81 -12.65 24.83
N LEU A 321 31.70 -13.65 24.78
CA LEU A 321 32.82 -13.75 25.69
C LEU A 321 33.89 -12.68 25.36
N VAL A 322 34.48 -12.09 26.39
CA VAL A 322 35.40 -10.94 26.24
C VAL A 322 36.80 -11.39 25.85
N SER A 323 37.30 -12.49 26.43
CA SER A 323 38.67 -12.97 26.17
C SER A 323 38.70 -14.06 25.10
N LEU A 324 39.79 -14.09 24.31
CA LEU A 324 40.01 -15.12 23.30
C LEU A 324 40.21 -16.51 23.94
N ALA A 325 40.83 -16.56 25.13
CA ALA A 325 40.98 -17.79 25.90
C ALA A 325 39.62 -18.38 26.33
N ASP A 326 38.68 -17.55 26.77
CA ASP A 326 37.34 -18.01 27.15
C ASP A 326 36.55 -18.51 25.94
N LYS A 327 36.74 -17.88 24.77
CA LYS A 327 36.18 -18.38 23.51
C LYS A 327 36.73 -19.75 23.13
N VAL A 328 38.04 -19.95 23.26
CA VAL A 328 38.70 -21.25 23.00
C VAL A 328 38.21 -22.31 23.97
N ARG A 329 38.05 -22.00 25.27
CA ARG A 329 37.47 -22.94 26.26
C ARG A 329 36.03 -23.31 25.92
N ALA A 330 35.18 -22.32 25.64
CA ALA A 330 33.78 -22.56 25.31
C ALA A 330 33.62 -23.35 24.01
N TRP A 331 34.49 -23.10 23.01
CA TRP A 331 34.53 -23.88 21.77
C TRP A 331 35.00 -25.32 22.01
N ALA A 332 36.05 -25.51 22.81
CA ALA A 332 36.61 -26.82 23.14
C ALA A 332 35.59 -27.69 23.88
N THR A 333 34.86 -27.13 24.85
CA THR A 333 33.74 -27.81 25.53
C THR A 333 32.60 -28.16 24.56
N ALA A 334 32.25 -27.26 23.64
CA ALA A 334 31.18 -27.48 22.67
C ALA A 334 31.52 -28.52 21.58
N THR A 335 32.80 -28.81 21.37
CA THR A 335 33.31 -29.71 20.32
C THR A 335 34.00 -30.96 20.87
N ASP A 336 34.01 -31.14 22.20
CA ASP A 336 34.70 -32.22 22.91
C ASP A 336 36.20 -32.32 22.58
N VAL A 337 36.85 -31.15 22.50
CA VAL A 337 38.29 -31.02 22.24
C VAL A 337 39.03 -30.68 23.54
N HIS A 338 40.21 -31.26 23.75
CA HIS A 338 41.04 -30.97 24.91
C HIS A 338 41.63 -29.55 24.84
N ALA A 339 41.14 -28.64 25.69
CA ALA A 339 41.47 -27.21 25.65
C ALA A 339 42.91 -26.82 26.05
N PRO A 340 43.58 -27.44 27.06
CA PRO A 340 44.85 -26.94 27.59
C PRO A 340 45.97 -26.73 26.54
N PRO A 341 46.25 -27.65 25.61
CA PRO A 341 47.30 -27.45 24.60
C PRO A 341 47.01 -26.29 23.64
N LEU A 342 45.73 -26.03 23.35
CA LEU A 342 45.31 -24.92 22.51
C LEU A 342 45.46 -23.58 23.22
N LEU A 343 45.22 -23.56 24.53
CA LEU A 343 45.42 -22.37 25.37
C LEU A 343 46.90 -22.04 25.52
N GLU A 344 47.76 -23.05 25.70
CA GLU A 344 49.21 -22.88 25.72
C GLU A 344 49.74 -22.35 24.38
N CYS A 345 49.23 -22.89 23.26
CA CYS A 345 49.60 -22.39 21.93
C CYS A 345 49.11 -20.95 21.72
N LEU A 346 47.90 -20.62 22.20
CA LEU A 346 47.37 -19.26 22.13
C LEU A 346 48.23 -18.30 22.95
N GLU A 347 48.56 -18.66 24.19
CA GLU A 347 49.41 -17.86 25.08
C GLU A 347 50.77 -17.60 24.44
N ARG A 348 51.42 -18.64 23.91
CA ARG A 348 52.71 -18.53 23.21
C ARG A 348 52.64 -17.58 22.01
N VAL A 349 51.62 -17.71 21.16
CA VAL A 349 51.45 -16.83 19.99
C VAL A 349 51.14 -15.38 20.39
N THR A 350 50.50 -15.16 21.54
CA THR A 350 50.20 -13.80 22.02
C THR A 350 51.31 -13.13 22.81
N THR A 351 52.27 -13.89 23.35
CA THR A 351 53.31 -13.37 24.25
C THR A 351 54.73 -13.47 23.70
N THR A 352 54.94 -14.19 22.59
CA THR A 352 56.25 -14.41 21.98
C THR A 352 56.31 -13.72 20.61
N GLU A 353 57.45 -13.09 20.30
CA GLU A 353 57.67 -12.48 18.99
C GLU A 353 57.70 -13.56 17.89
N PRO A 354 57.14 -13.31 16.69
CA PRO A 354 57.04 -14.32 15.64
C PRO A 354 58.38 -14.93 15.21
N GLU A 355 59.47 -14.16 15.27
CA GLU A 355 60.82 -14.57 14.88
C GLU A 355 61.37 -15.65 15.83
N ASP A 356 61.08 -15.54 17.12
CA ASP A 356 61.53 -16.49 18.15
C ASP A 356 60.76 -17.81 18.06
N ILE A 357 59.44 -17.76 17.78
CA ILE A 357 58.62 -18.96 17.55
C ILE A 357 59.14 -19.75 16.34
N ILE A 358 59.55 -19.06 15.28
CA ILE A 358 60.10 -19.69 14.07
C ILE A 358 61.48 -20.30 14.35
N ALA A 359 62.35 -19.60 15.08
CA ALA A 359 63.68 -20.11 15.43
C ALA A 359 63.60 -21.40 16.27
N GLU A 360 62.63 -21.48 17.20
CA GLU A 360 62.39 -22.65 18.05
C GLU A 360 61.76 -23.82 17.25
N ALA A 361 60.83 -23.55 16.33
CA ALA A 361 60.26 -24.57 15.45
C ALA A 361 61.28 -25.18 14.47
N MET A 362 62.26 -24.38 14.03
CA MET A 362 63.32 -24.80 13.10
C MET A 362 64.46 -25.59 13.78
N THR A 363 64.54 -25.58 15.11
CA THR A 363 65.60 -26.30 15.86
C THR A 363 65.21 -27.73 16.28
N GLY A 364 63.95 -28.13 16.09
CA GLY A 364 63.46 -29.51 16.33
C GLY A 364 63.40 -29.90 17.82
N PRO A 365 62.53 -30.86 18.21
CA PRO A 365 62.31 -31.16 19.62
C PRO A 365 63.56 -31.82 20.24
N ASN A 366 64.14 -31.18 21.26
CA ASN A 366 65.08 -31.82 22.19
C ASN A 366 64.34 -32.94 22.92
N VAL A 367 64.58 -34.17 22.50
CA VAL A 367 64.28 -35.37 23.29
C VAL A 367 65.17 -35.31 24.54
N VAL A 368 64.58 -34.92 25.67
CA VAL A 368 65.17 -35.20 26.98
C VAL A 368 64.58 -36.53 27.45
N ALA A 369 65.44 -37.55 27.44
CA ALA A 369 65.16 -38.85 28.02
C ALA A 369 65.32 -38.82 29.56
N ASP A 370 64.40 -39.54 30.21
CA ASP A 370 64.56 -40.33 31.45
C ASP A 370 64.46 -39.63 32.82
N ARG A 371 63.27 -39.64 33.45
CA ARG A 371 62.77 -40.69 34.39
C ARG A 371 61.40 -40.36 34.99
#